data_AF-I4F3C0-F1
#
_entry.id   AF-I4F3C0-F1
#
_cell.length_a   1.000
_cell.length_b   1.000
_cell.length_c   1.000
_cell.angle_alpha   90.00
_cell.angle_beta   90.00
_cell.angle_gamma   90.00
#
_symmetry.space_group_name_H-M   'P 1'
#
loop_
_entity.id
_entity.type
_entity.pdbx_description
1 polymer ?
#
loop_
_entity_poly.entity_id
_entity_poly.type
_entity_poly.pdbx_seq_one_letter_code
_entity_poly.pdbx_strand_id
1 'polypeptide(L)'
;MSKSQIPGLRGDCAAVLGIALLSTAVAVLALTTARGVVRQDAITYTTEFISGWWWLVFLLTPLPAALVHRRIATATVAAVALVLPQFVAAAVCVARYRASGWSDGLEGLSYLHPLLLLLATGAACGRTAVAGRRT
;
A
#
# COMPACT_ATOMS: atom_id res chain seq x y z
N MET A 1 -29.52 -14.98 -15.64
CA MET A 1 -28.56 -14.77 -14.52
C MET A 1 -29.25 -15.17 -13.22
N SER A 2 -28.76 -16.19 -12.53
CA SER A 2 -29.41 -16.75 -11.34
C SER A 2 -29.24 -15.83 -10.12
N LYS A 3 -30.32 -15.63 -9.36
CA LYS A 3 -30.37 -14.81 -8.13
C LYS A 3 -29.36 -15.23 -7.04
N SER A 4 -28.72 -16.41 -7.16
CA SER A 4 -27.72 -16.91 -6.22
C SER A 4 -26.32 -16.27 -6.36
N GLN A 5 -26.01 -15.55 -7.45
CA GLN A 5 -24.67 -14.96 -7.66
C GLN A 5 -24.47 -13.58 -7.01
N ILE A 6 -25.54 -12.87 -6.68
CA ILE A 6 -25.50 -11.47 -6.18
C ILE A 6 -24.88 -11.34 -4.77
N PRO A 7 -25.12 -12.27 -3.81
CA PRO A 7 -24.55 -12.16 -2.46
C PRO A 7 -23.01 -12.22 -2.45
N GLY A 8 -22.43 -13.09 -3.28
CA GLY A 8 -20.97 -13.28 -3.37
C GLY A 8 -20.26 -12.06 -3.96
N LEU A 9 -20.85 -11.41 -4.97
CA LEU A 9 -20.26 -10.24 -5.62
C LEU A 9 -20.17 -9.03 -4.67
N ARG A 10 -21.23 -8.81 -3.87
CA ARG A 10 -21.27 -7.72 -2.88
C ARG A 10 -20.21 -7.89 -1.79
N GLY A 11 -20.03 -9.12 -1.30
CA GLY A 11 -19.01 -9.42 -0.30
C GLY A 11 -17.58 -9.20 -0.79
N ASP A 12 -17.30 -9.57 -2.03
CA ASP A 12 -15.98 -9.36 -2.66
C ASP A 12 -15.69 -7.88 -2.91
N CYS A 13 -16.68 -7.12 -3.41
CA CYS A 13 -16.55 -5.66 -3.57
C CYS A 13 -16.32 -4.95 -2.23
N ALA A 14 -17.03 -5.35 -1.17
CA ALA A 14 -16.84 -4.77 0.16
C ALA A 14 -15.44 -5.06 0.71
N ALA A 15 -14.91 -6.25 0.50
CA ALA A 15 -13.56 -6.61 0.91
C ALA A 15 -12.48 -5.78 0.18
N VAL A 16 -12.58 -5.68 -1.15
CA VAL A 16 -11.67 -4.86 -1.96
C VAL A 16 -11.72 -3.39 -1.53
N LEU A 17 -12.93 -2.86 -1.33
CA LEU A 17 -13.13 -1.48 -0.88
C LEU A 17 -12.54 -1.26 0.52
N GLY A 18 -12.75 -2.19 1.45
CA GLY A 18 -12.16 -2.14 2.78
C GLY A 18 -10.64 -2.09 2.75
N ILE A 19 -10.01 -2.93 1.92
CA ILE A 19 -8.55 -2.92 1.72
C ILE A 19 -8.07 -1.58 1.15
N ALA A 20 -8.77 -1.06 0.13
CA ALA A 20 -8.45 0.23 -0.49
C ALA A 20 -8.52 1.37 0.54
N LEU A 21 -9.59 1.42 1.34
CA LEU A 21 -9.80 2.43 2.37
C LEU A 21 -8.75 2.34 3.47
N LEU A 22 -8.44 1.14 3.97
CA LEU A 22 -7.41 0.95 5.00
C LEU A 22 -6.03 1.33 4.49
N SER A 23 -5.66 0.90 3.27
CA SER A 23 -4.37 1.29 2.66
C SER A 23 -4.27 2.81 2.49
N THR A 24 -5.34 3.43 1.98
CA THR A 24 -5.39 4.89 1.83
C THR A 24 -5.31 5.60 3.17
N ALA A 25 -6.01 5.11 4.19
CA ALA A 25 -5.96 5.70 5.53
C ALA A 25 -4.55 5.64 6.13
N VAL A 26 -3.83 4.53 5.97
CA VAL A 26 -2.42 4.41 6.40
C VAL A 26 -1.53 5.39 5.64
N ALA A 27 -1.69 5.50 4.31
CA ALA A 27 -0.92 6.45 3.51
C ALA A 27 -1.18 7.91 3.93
N VAL A 28 -2.44 8.28 4.10
CA VAL A 28 -2.83 9.63 4.55
C VAL A 28 -2.30 9.89 5.95
N LEU A 29 -2.48 8.97 6.90
CA LEU A 29 -1.96 9.09 8.25
C LEU A 29 -0.44 9.30 8.24
N ALA A 30 0.28 8.52 7.44
CA ALA A 30 1.73 8.64 7.34
C ALA A 30 2.17 10.00 6.78
N LEU A 31 1.46 10.52 5.78
CA LEU A 31 1.76 11.82 5.16
C LEU A 31 1.38 13.01 6.04
N THR A 32 0.30 12.92 6.82
CA THR A 32 -0.18 14.02 7.67
C THR A 32 0.54 14.12 9.00
N THR A 33 1.07 13.00 9.50
CA THR A 33 1.83 12.96 10.76
C THR A 33 3.33 13.14 10.58
N ALA A 34 3.80 13.26 9.33
CA ALA A 34 5.20 13.52 9.04
C ALA A 34 5.60 14.94 9.50
N ARG A 35 6.75 15.08 10.16
CA ARG A 35 7.19 16.36 10.76
C ARG A 35 7.59 17.43 9.73
N GLY A 36 7.81 17.05 8.48
CA GLY A 36 8.35 17.94 7.44
C GLY A 36 9.81 18.28 7.73
N VAL A 37 10.18 19.53 7.45
CA VAL A 37 11.53 20.05 7.68
C VAL A 37 11.56 20.80 9.01
N VAL A 38 12.34 20.30 9.96
CA VAL A 38 12.51 20.90 11.28
C VAL A 38 13.96 21.36 11.45
N ARG A 39 14.17 22.66 11.67
CA ARG A 39 15.49 23.22 11.95
C ARG A 39 15.92 22.82 13.36
N GLN A 40 17.10 22.21 13.50
CA GLN A 40 17.67 21.85 14.80
C GLN A 40 18.60 22.95 15.33
N ASP A 41 19.43 23.52 14.46
CA ASP A 41 20.38 24.59 14.80
C ASP A 41 20.62 25.54 13.60
N ALA A 42 21.72 26.30 13.62
CA ALA A 42 22.05 27.27 12.59
C ALA A 42 22.17 26.65 11.18
N ILE A 43 22.63 25.40 11.07
CA ILE A 43 23.01 24.74 9.80
C ILE A 43 22.42 23.32 9.62
N THR A 44 21.86 22.73 10.67
CA THR A 44 21.37 21.34 10.71
C THR A 44 19.84 21.30 10.69
N TYR A 45 19.30 20.41 9.86
CA TYR A 45 17.86 20.19 9.67
C TYR A 45 17.53 18.70 9.78
N THR A 46 16.39 18.38 10.39
CA THR A 46 15.78 17.04 10.32
C THR A 46 14.66 17.05 9.30
N THR A 47 14.56 15.99 8.50
CA THR A 47 13.62 15.89 7.39
C THR A 47 12.80 14.62 7.51
N GLU A 48 11.49 14.75 7.65
CA GLU A 48 10.55 13.63 7.66
C GLU A 48 9.36 13.97 6.76
N PHE A 49 9.37 13.45 5.53
CA PHE A 49 8.33 13.73 4.54
C PHE A 49 7.18 12.71 4.54
N ILE A 50 7.42 11.57 5.17
CA ILE A 50 6.45 10.51 5.43
C ILE A 50 6.84 9.84 6.75
N SER A 51 5.86 9.59 7.62
CA SER A 51 6.13 9.04 8.95
C SER A 51 6.20 7.51 8.98
N GLY A 52 6.73 6.97 10.08
CA GLY A 52 6.87 5.52 10.29
C GLY A 52 5.55 4.73 10.26
N TRP A 53 4.39 5.39 10.43
CA TRP A 53 3.08 4.76 10.28
C TRP A 53 2.88 4.11 8.92
N TRP A 54 3.63 4.55 7.91
CA TRP A 54 3.61 4.02 6.56
C TRP A 54 3.79 2.50 6.49
N TRP A 55 4.63 1.94 7.36
CA TRP A 55 4.94 0.51 7.41
C TRP A 55 3.77 -0.36 7.86
N LEU A 56 2.75 0.20 8.52
CA LEU A 56 1.59 -0.57 8.96
C LEU A 56 0.82 -1.22 7.80
N VAL A 57 0.96 -0.69 6.58
CA VAL A 57 0.31 -1.26 5.40
C VAL A 57 0.73 -2.71 5.14
N PHE A 58 1.92 -3.13 5.58
CA PHE A 58 2.36 -4.52 5.46
C PHE A 58 1.47 -5.50 6.22
N LEU A 59 0.78 -5.06 7.27
CA LEU A 59 -0.18 -5.89 8.01
C LEU A 59 -1.38 -6.31 7.15
N LEU A 60 -1.66 -5.57 6.07
CA LEU A 60 -2.76 -5.85 5.15
C LEU A 60 -2.37 -6.83 4.02
N THR A 61 -1.08 -7.17 3.87
CA THR A 61 -0.60 -8.07 2.82
C THR A 61 -1.29 -9.45 2.75
N PRO A 62 -1.72 -10.07 3.87
CA PRO A 62 -2.41 -11.35 3.80
C PRO A 62 -3.85 -11.26 3.26
N LEU A 63 -4.47 -10.07 3.29
CA LEU A 63 -5.89 -9.91 2.96
C LEU A 63 -6.20 -10.21 1.49
N PRO A 64 -5.43 -9.71 0.49
CA PRO A 64 -5.61 -10.15 -0.90
C PRO A 64 -5.42 -11.65 -1.08
N ALA A 65 -4.47 -12.27 -0.36
CA ALA A 65 -4.20 -13.70 -0.46
C ALA A 65 -5.36 -14.56 0.06
N ALA A 66 -6.07 -14.11 1.10
CA ALA A 66 -7.27 -14.78 1.60
C ALA A 66 -8.43 -14.78 0.58
N LEU A 67 -8.47 -13.80 -0.32
CA LEU A 67 -9.49 -13.72 -1.38
C LEU A 67 -9.21 -14.66 -2.56
N VAL A 68 -8.00 -15.23 -2.68
CA VAL A 68 -7.64 -16.17 -3.75
C VAL A 68 -8.54 -17.40 -3.73
N HIS A 69 -8.89 -17.89 -2.53
CA HIS A 69 -9.79 -19.03 -2.35
C HIS A 69 -11.18 -18.79 -2.94
N ARG A 70 -11.60 -17.53 -3.09
CA ARG A 70 -12.86 -17.16 -3.75
C ARG A 70 -12.63 -17.04 -5.25
N ARG A 71 -11.78 -16.09 -5.66
CA ARG A 71 -11.48 -15.76 -7.06
C ARG A 71 -10.12 -15.08 -7.19
N ILE A 72 -9.27 -15.59 -8.07
CA ILE A 72 -7.96 -14.98 -8.40
C ILE A 72 -8.12 -13.53 -8.86
N ALA A 73 -9.10 -13.24 -9.72
CA ALA A 73 -9.34 -11.88 -10.20
C ALA A 73 -9.62 -10.89 -9.07
N THR A 74 -10.45 -11.27 -8.08
CA THR A 74 -10.74 -10.45 -6.90
C THR A 74 -9.47 -10.21 -6.07
N ALA A 75 -8.64 -11.24 -5.88
CA ALA A 75 -7.37 -11.12 -5.17
C ALA A 75 -6.39 -10.18 -5.87
N THR A 76 -6.31 -10.22 -7.21
CA THR A 76 -5.48 -9.28 -7.98
C THR A 76 -5.95 -7.85 -7.81
N VAL A 77 -7.26 -7.59 -7.92
CA VAL A 77 -7.81 -6.24 -7.71
C VAL A 77 -7.55 -5.76 -6.27
N ALA A 78 -7.72 -6.63 -5.28
CA ALA A 78 -7.40 -6.33 -3.89
C ALA A 78 -5.91 -6.00 -3.67
N ALA A 79 -5.00 -6.72 -4.34
CA ALA A 79 -3.58 -6.44 -4.27
C ALA A 79 -3.23 -5.07 -4.89
N VAL A 80 -3.85 -4.72 -6.02
CA VAL A 80 -3.69 -3.39 -6.62
C VAL A 80 -4.26 -2.30 -5.71
N ALA A 81 -5.45 -2.51 -5.14
CA ALA A 81 -6.08 -1.60 -4.18
C ALA A 81 -5.23 -1.38 -2.92
N LEU A 82 -4.50 -2.41 -2.48
CA LEU A 82 -3.55 -2.31 -1.38
C LEU A 82 -2.31 -1.49 -1.76
N VAL A 83 -1.73 -1.73 -2.94
CA VAL A 83 -0.40 -1.20 -3.31
C VAL A 83 -0.46 0.21 -3.90
N LEU A 84 -1.49 0.54 -4.68
CA LEU A 84 -1.57 1.80 -5.41
C LEU A 84 -1.50 3.05 -4.51
N PRO A 85 -2.24 3.14 -3.37
CA PRO A 85 -2.14 4.29 -2.49
C PRO A 85 -0.72 4.53 -1.96
N GLN A 86 0.08 3.47 -1.83
CA GLN A 86 1.46 3.56 -1.32
C GLN A 86 2.42 4.10 -2.38
N PHE A 87 2.20 3.81 -3.67
CA PHE A 87 2.91 4.47 -4.77
C PHE A 87 2.58 5.96 -4.83
N VAL A 88 1.32 6.33 -4.63
CA VAL A 88 0.91 7.73 -4.56
C VAL A 88 1.59 8.42 -3.38
N ALA A 89 1.61 7.81 -2.19
CA ALA A 89 2.29 8.36 -1.03
C ALA A 89 3.81 8.56 -1.26
N ALA A 90 4.47 7.60 -1.90
CA ALA A 90 5.88 7.73 -2.29
C ALA A 90 6.09 8.90 -3.27
N ALA A 91 5.21 9.07 -4.26
CA ALA A 91 5.28 10.20 -5.19
C ALA A 91 5.07 11.55 -4.49
N VAL A 92 4.16 11.63 -3.51
CA VAL A 92 3.98 12.84 -2.67
C VAL A 92 5.23 13.11 -1.83
N CYS A 93 5.83 12.08 -1.23
CA CYS A 93 7.09 12.20 -0.48
C CYS A 93 8.21 12.79 -1.37
N VAL A 94 8.39 12.24 -2.57
CA VAL A 94 9.33 12.73 -3.58
C VAL A 94 9.07 14.19 -3.93
N ALA A 95 7.80 14.55 -4.18
CA ALA A 95 7.45 15.93 -4.52
C ALA A 95 7.76 16.91 -3.38
N ARG A 96 7.48 16.54 -2.12
CA ARG A 96 7.81 17.35 -0.93
C ARG A 96 9.31 17.52 -0.73
N TYR A 97 10.08 16.46 -0.96
CA TYR A 97 11.54 16.48 -0.90
C TYR A 97 12.12 17.49 -1.91
N ARG A 98 11.69 17.40 -3.18
CA ARG A 98 12.08 18.33 -4.25
C ARG A 98 11.65 19.76 -4.00
N ALA A 99 10.42 19.97 -3.52
CA ALA A 99 9.92 21.30 -3.21
C ALA A 99 10.69 21.98 -2.05
N SER A 100 11.38 21.19 -1.21
CA SER A 100 12.23 21.70 -0.13
C SER A 100 13.64 22.07 -0.59
N GLY A 101 13.93 21.95 -1.89
CA GLY A 101 15.21 22.30 -2.49
C GLY A 101 16.24 21.16 -2.52
N TRP A 102 15.86 19.94 -2.14
CA TRP A 102 16.70 18.76 -2.21
C TRP A 102 16.37 17.90 -3.44
N SER A 103 17.38 17.52 -4.22
CA SER A 103 17.22 16.73 -5.45
C SER A 103 18.51 15.98 -5.77
N ASP A 104 19.01 15.23 -4.80
CA ASP A 104 20.24 14.43 -4.90
C ASP A 104 19.99 13.02 -5.45
N GLY A 105 18.74 12.67 -5.79
CA GLY A 105 18.33 11.36 -6.30
C GLY A 105 17.93 10.39 -5.20
N LEU A 106 18.15 10.71 -3.92
CA LEU A 106 17.73 9.87 -2.80
C LEU A 106 16.22 9.79 -2.67
N GLU A 107 15.48 10.77 -3.22
CA GLU A 107 14.02 10.75 -3.22
C GLU A 107 13.44 9.47 -3.81
N GLY A 108 14.13 8.85 -4.79
CA GLY A 108 13.72 7.62 -5.46
C GLY A 108 13.64 6.42 -4.51
N LEU A 109 14.37 6.44 -3.39
CA LEU A 109 14.29 5.40 -2.36
C LEU A 109 12.90 5.31 -1.72
N SER A 110 12.09 6.36 -1.83
CA SER A 110 10.68 6.33 -1.40
C SER A 110 9.90 5.20 -2.10
N TYR A 111 10.26 4.81 -3.32
CA TYR A 111 9.58 3.73 -4.04
C TYR A 111 9.95 2.33 -3.57
N LEU A 112 10.99 2.16 -2.75
CA LEU A 112 11.36 0.84 -2.21
C LEU A 112 10.23 0.23 -1.39
N HIS A 113 9.57 1.03 -0.56
CA HIS A 113 8.46 0.57 0.28
C HIS A 113 7.29 -0.02 -0.53
N PRO A 114 6.67 0.70 -1.49
CA PRO A 114 5.59 0.13 -2.30
C PRO A 114 6.04 -1.02 -3.20
N LEU A 115 7.30 -1.05 -3.65
CA LEU A 115 7.86 -2.20 -4.39
C LEU A 115 7.96 -3.45 -3.51
N LEU A 116 8.48 -3.32 -2.30
CA LEU A 116 8.54 -4.42 -1.33
C LEU A 116 7.13 -4.92 -0.96
N LEU A 117 6.18 -4.00 -0.80
CA LEU A 117 4.78 -4.34 -0.54
C LEU A 117 4.16 -5.14 -1.70
N LEU A 118 4.42 -4.72 -2.94
CA LEU A 118 3.98 -5.43 -4.14
C LEU A 118 4.53 -6.85 -4.18
N LEU A 119 5.83 -7.02 -3.94
CA LEU A 119 6.49 -8.33 -3.91
C LEU A 119 5.94 -9.22 -2.80
N ALA A 120 5.79 -8.69 -1.59
CA ALA A 120 5.27 -9.43 -0.45
C ALA A 120 3.81 -9.90 -0.70
N THR A 121 2.97 -9.00 -1.21
CA THR A 121 1.57 -9.31 -1.54
C THR A 121 1.49 -10.35 -2.67
N GLY A 122 2.27 -10.16 -3.74
CA GLY A 122 2.34 -11.09 -4.86
C GLY A 122 2.80 -12.49 -4.43
N ALA A 123 3.82 -12.57 -3.58
CA ALA A 123 4.29 -13.84 -3.02
C ALA A 123 3.25 -14.52 -2.12
N ALA A 124 2.48 -13.76 -1.35
CA ALA A 124 1.39 -14.31 -0.54
C ALA A 124 0.28 -14.91 -1.41
N CYS A 125 -0.19 -14.16 -2.42
CA CYS A 125 -1.20 -14.62 -3.38
C CYS A 125 -0.73 -15.82 -4.21
N GLY A 126 0.54 -15.82 -4.64
CA GLY A 126 1.12 -16.92 -5.41
C GLY A 126 1.18 -18.23 -4.60
N ARG A 127 1.59 -18.15 -3.33
CA ARG A 127 1.63 -19.32 -2.43
C ARG A 127 0.24 -19.91 -2.19
N THR A 128 -0.77 -19.08 -1.94
CA THR A 128 -2.14 -19.57 -1.73
C THR A 128 -2.75 -20.17 -3.00
N ALA A 129 -2.48 -19.57 -4.16
CA ALA A 129 -2.93 -20.11 -5.45
C ALA A 129 -2.31 -21.48 -5.77
N VAL A 130 -1.03 -21.70 -5.47
CA VAL A 130 -0.36 -23.00 -5.67
C VAL A 130 -0.89 -24.05 -4.70
N ALA A 131 -1.09 -23.70 -3.43
CA ALA A 131 -1.64 -24.62 -2.43
C ALA A 131 -3.03 -25.13 -2.83
N GLY A 132 -3.92 -24.24 -3.28
CA GLY A 132 -5.28 -24.62 -3.71
C GLY A 132 -5.37 -25.46 -4.98
N ARG A 133 -4.27 -25.58 -5.77
CA ARG A 133 -4.23 -26.49 -6.94
C ARG A 133 -3.80 -27.92 -6.57
N ARG A 134 -3.23 -28.13 -5.38
CA ARG A 134 -2.71 -29.43 -4.92
C ARG A 134 -3.70 -30.23 -4.07
N THR A 135 -4.78 -29.58 -3.63
CA THR A 135 -5.90 -30.16 -2.88
C THR A 135 -7.07 -30.45 -3.80
#